data_AF-A0AAV3Q6B1-F1
#
_entry.id   AF-A0AAV3Q6B1-F1
#
_cell.length_a   1.000
_cell.length_b   1.000
_cell.length_c   1.000
_cell.angle_alpha   90.00
_cell.angle_beta   90.00
_cell.angle_gamma   90.00
#
_symmetry.space_group_name_H-M   'P 1'
#
loop_
_entity.id
_entity.type
_entity.pdbx_description
1 polymer ?
#
loop_
_entity_poly.entity_id
_entity_poly.type
_entity_poly.pdbx_seq_one_letter_code
_entity_poly.pdbx_strand_id
1 'polypeptide(L)'
;MLQGLLAAHRGGYMDSQKEEGPAPLLWRFSDFLKWAQLCPSEPEIGHALMRLVITGQDIPHACEVELLILSHHFYKSSACLDGVDVLVALAATRVEAYVSEGDFACLARLVTGVGNFHALNFILGILVENGQLDLLLQKYSSAADANTGTAQTVRGFRMAVLTSLNQINPNDVDAFAMVYNHFDMKHETASLLESRAGLSAQQWFQRYDKDQNEDLLDSMRYFIEAAEVYSSIDAGNKTHGACAQASLVSLQIRMPDNQWLNLSATNARRALVEQSRFQEALIVAEAYGLNQPSEWALVLWNQMLNPELTEQFVAEFVAVLPLQPSMLVEIARFYRAEVAARGDQNQFSMWLTGGGLPADWSKYLARSFRCLLKRTTDLRLRLQLATIATSFIDIVESCNRTLDKVPENAGPLVLRKGHGGAYLPLM
;
A
#
# COMPACT_ATOMS: atom_id res chain seq x y z
N MET A 1 30.12 -0.13 -48.01
CA MET A 1 29.44 -0.15 -46.69
C MET A 1 28.51 1.06 -46.53
N LEU A 2 29.02 2.31 -46.60
CA LEU A 2 28.21 3.54 -46.51
C LEU A 2 27.06 3.62 -47.53
N GLN A 3 27.32 3.29 -48.80
CA GLN A 3 26.29 3.24 -49.85
C GLN A 3 25.23 2.14 -49.61
N GLY A 4 25.59 1.05 -48.92
CA GLY A 4 24.63 -0.02 -48.59
C GLY A 4 23.70 0.39 -47.44
N LEU A 5 24.23 1.11 -46.44
CA LEU A 5 23.47 1.63 -45.30
C LEU A 5 22.57 2.81 -45.70
N LEU A 6 23.07 3.74 -46.53
CA LEU A 6 22.28 4.83 -47.10
C LEU A 6 21.20 4.34 -48.07
N ALA A 7 21.45 3.25 -48.79
CA ALA A 7 20.45 2.63 -49.65
C ALA A 7 19.37 1.87 -48.84
N ALA A 8 19.72 1.29 -47.68
CA ALA A 8 18.75 0.74 -46.74
C ALA A 8 17.81 1.83 -46.19
N HIS A 9 18.34 3.03 -45.90
CA HIS A 9 17.56 4.17 -45.43
C HIS A 9 16.66 4.79 -46.51
N ARG A 10 17.13 4.91 -47.76
CA ARG A 10 16.31 5.35 -48.90
C ARG A 10 15.17 4.37 -49.24
N GLY A 11 15.21 3.14 -48.70
CA GLY A 11 14.22 2.09 -48.86
C GLY A 11 13.02 2.14 -47.91
N GLY A 12 12.77 3.26 -47.23
CA GLY A 12 11.52 3.52 -46.52
C GLY A 12 11.41 2.85 -45.15
N TYR A 13 11.77 3.58 -44.10
CA TYR A 13 11.21 3.37 -42.77
C TYR A 13 9.96 4.25 -42.64
N MET A 14 8.93 3.92 -43.42
CA MET A 14 7.57 4.38 -43.17
C MET A 14 6.87 3.24 -42.46
N ASP A 15 6.20 3.58 -41.37
CA ASP A 15 5.33 2.71 -40.61
C ASP A 15 4.48 1.84 -41.55
N SER A 16 4.32 0.56 -41.17
CA SER A 16 3.67 -0.52 -41.91
C SER A 16 4.50 -1.15 -43.03
N GLN A 17 5.05 -2.33 -42.77
CA GLN A 17 4.73 -3.47 -43.63
C GLN A 17 5.08 -4.81 -42.98
N LYS A 18 4.04 -5.63 -42.87
CA LYS A 18 4.04 -7.04 -42.48
C LYS A 18 4.19 -7.95 -43.71
N GLU A 19 4.67 -7.44 -44.85
CA GLU A 19 4.70 -8.20 -46.10
C GLU A 19 6.10 -8.34 -46.70
N GLU A 20 6.37 -9.58 -47.06
CA GLU A 20 7.55 -10.09 -47.73
C GLU A 20 7.64 -9.58 -49.18
N GLY A 21 8.85 -9.20 -49.61
CA GLY A 21 9.16 -8.96 -51.01
C GLY A 21 10.67 -8.84 -51.23
N PRO A 22 11.25 -9.39 -52.32
CA PRO A 22 12.69 -9.48 -52.49
C PRO A 22 13.27 -8.22 -53.16
N ALA A 23 14.12 -7.47 -52.46
CA ALA A 23 15.02 -6.46 -53.06
C ALA A 23 16.16 -6.07 -52.08
N PRO A 24 17.35 -5.65 -52.58
CA PRO A 24 18.64 -6.19 -52.13
C PRO A 24 19.38 -5.44 -51.00
N LEU A 25 18.74 -4.57 -50.22
CA LEU A 25 19.49 -3.66 -49.31
C LEU A 25 18.87 -3.39 -47.93
N LEU A 26 17.90 -4.18 -47.47
CA LEU A 26 17.47 -4.14 -46.06
C LEU A 26 18.39 -5.03 -45.22
N TRP A 27 19.51 -4.48 -44.75
CA TRP A 27 20.36 -5.19 -43.79
C TRP A 27 19.61 -5.28 -42.46
N ARG A 28 19.21 -6.48 -42.06
CA ARG A 28 18.72 -6.72 -40.70
C ARG A 28 19.93 -6.79 -39.77
N PHE A 29 19.75 -6.39 -38.50
CA PHE A 29 20.77 -6.49 -37.46
C PHE A 29 21.42 -7.90 -37.42
N SER A 30 20.59 -8.93 -37.57
CA SER A 30 21.02 -10.34 -37.66
C SER A 30 21.94 -10.65 -38.84
N ASP A 31 21.77 -9.97 -39.98
CA ASP A 31 22.58 -10.20 -41.17
C ASP A 31 23.94 -9.52 -41.00
N PHE A 32 23.97 -8.30 -40.46
CA PHE A 32 25.23 -7.62 -40.12
C PHE A 32 26.08 -8.45 -39.15
N LEU A 33 25.48 -9.04 -38.11
CA LEU A 33 26.19 -9.89 -37.16
C LEU A 33 26.86 -11.11 -37.82
N LYS A 34 26.21 -11.73 -38.81
CA LYS A 34 26.81 -12.86 -39.57
C LYS A 34 28.05 -12.43 -40.36
N TRP A 35 28.03 -11.24 -40.95
CA TRP A 35 29.20 -10.70 -41.65
C TRP A 35 30.31 -10.26 -40.69
N ALA A 36 29.93 -9.72 -39.53
CA ALA A 36 30.89 -9.31 -38.51
C ALA A 36 31.71 -10.48 -37.95
N GLN A 37 31.17 -11.70 -37.94
CA GLN A 37 31.90 -12.93 -37.56
C GLN A 37 33.10 -13.23 -38.48
N LEU A 38 33.15 -12.65 -39.67
CA LEU A 38 34.27 -12.83 -40.61
C LEU A 38 35.48 -11.92 -40.29
N CYS A 39 35.29 -10.91 -39.42
CA CYS A 39 36.37 -10.02 -39.00
C CYS A 39 37.13 -10.64 -37.81
N PRO A 40 38.47 -10.64 -37.82
CA PRO A 40 39.28 -11.26 -36.77
C PRO A 40 39.26 -10.50 -35.44
N SER A 41 38.92 -9.20 -35.45
CA SER A 41 38.93 -8.32 -34.27
C SER A 41 37.64 -7.51 -34.17
N GLU A 42 36.79 -7.88 -33.21
CA GLU A 42 35.58 -7.14 -32.84
C GLU A 42 35.80 -5.65 -32.52
N PRO A 43 36.87 -5.22 -31.81
CA PRO A 43 37.04 -3.80 -31.51
C PRO A 43 37.31 -2.97 -32.77
N GLU A 44 37.96 -3.52 -33.80
CA GLU A 44 38.20 -2.79 -35.06
C GLU A 44 36.89 -2.51 -35.80
N ILE A 45 35.90 -3.40 -35.69
CA ILE A 45 34.55 -3.19 -36.22
C ILE A 45 33.92 -1.98 -35.51
N GLY A 46 33.98 -1.94 -34.18
CA GLY A 46 33.51 -0.79 -33.38
C GLY A 46 34.17 0.53 -33.81
N HIS A 47 35.50 0.54 -33.96
CA HIS A 47 36.23 1.73 -34.41
C HIS A 47 35.86 2.15 -35.84
N ALA A 48 35.68 1.20 -36.75
CA ALA A 48 35.27 1.48 -38.13
C ALA A 48 33.87 2.11 -38.17
N LEU A 49 32.92 1.59 -37.40
CA LEU A 49 31.57 2.13 -37.29
C LEU A 49 31.58 3.54 -36.66
N MET A 50 32.35 3.75 -35.60
CA MET A 50 32.54 5.08 -34.99
C MET A 50 33.15 6.08 -35.97
N ARG A 51 34.16 5.67 -36.75
CA ARG A 51 34.72 6.53 -37.81
C ARG A 51 33.69 6.91 -38.86
N LEU A 52 32.77 6.01 -39.22
CA LEU A 52 31.67 6.35 -40.15
C LEU A 52 30.76 7.44 -39.58
N VAL A 53 30.43 7.37 -38.28
CA VAL A 53 29.63 8.41 -37.62
C VAL A 53 30.38 9.75 -37.56
N ILE A 54 31.68 9.74 -37.27
CA ILE A 54 32.49 10.96 -37.15
C ILE A 54 32.73 11.63 -38.50
N THR A 55 33.04 10.85 -39.53
CA THR A 55 33.41 11.36 -40.87
C THR A 55 32.25 11.51 -41.83
N GLY A 56 31.11 10.87 -41.56
CA GLY A 56 29.94 10.92 -42.40
C GLY A 56 29.28 12.29 -42.35
N GLN A 57 29.16 12.92 -43.52
CA GLN A 57 28.34 14.12 -43.71
C GLN A 57 26.91 13.66 -44.05
N ASP A 58 25.90 14.35 -43.50
CA ASP A 58 24.47 14.15 -43.76
C ASP A 58 23.94 12.72 -43.48
N ILE A 59 24.39 12.10 -42.39
CA ILE A 59 23.80 10.84 -41.92
C ILE A 59 22.49 11.16 -41.18
N PRO A 60 21.34 10.55 -41.55
CA PRO A 60 20.10 10.70 -40.80
C PRO A 60 20.25 10.23 -39.34
N HIS A 61 19.63 10.94 -38.40
CA HIS A 61 19.75 10.65 -36.96
C HIS A 61 19.45 9.20 -36.60
N ALA A 62 18.44 8.59 -37.20
CA ALA A 62 18.10 7.18 -36.98
C ALA A 62 19.25 6.23 -37.37
N CYS A 63 19.96 6.51 -38.46
CA CYS A 63 21.10 5.69 -38.89
C CYS A 63 22.30 5.89 -37.96
N GLU A 64 22.54 7.13 -37.54
CA GLU A 64 23.62 7.45 -36.62
C GLU A 64 23.46 6.70 -35.29
N VAL A 65 22.26 6.73 -34.72
CA VAL A 65 21.95 6.02 -33.47
C VAL A 65 22.15 4.51 -33.60
N GLU A 66 21.72 3.87 -34.69
CA GLU A 66 21.94 2.43 -34.88
C GLU A 66 23.42 2.08 -35.05
N LEU A 67 24.22 2.94 -35.71
CA LEU A 67 25.67 2.76 -35.81
C LEU A 67 26.34 2.88 -34.45
N LEU A 68 25.89 3.81 -33.59
CA LEU A 68 26.37 3.94 -32.21
C LEU A 68 26.02 2.68 -31.39
N ILE A 69 24.78 2.20 -31.48
CA ILE A 69 24.34 0.98 -30.76
C ILE A 69 25.14 -0.25 -31.20
N LEU A 70 25.36 -0.41 -32.52
CA LEU A 70 26.20 -1.48 -33.07
C LEU A 70 27.64 -1.36 -32.58
N SER A 71 28.22 -0.16 -32.60
CA SER A 71 29.57 0.08 -32.08
C SER A 71 29.69 -0.32 -30.63
N HIS A 72 28.69 0.04 -29.81
CA HIS A 72 28.64 -0.33 -28.40
C HIS A 72 28.61 -1.85 -28.19
N HIS A 73 27.81 -2.57 -29.00
CA HIS A 73 27.73 -4.03 -28.93
C HIS A 73 29.11 -4.69 -29.12
N PHE A 74 29.89 -4.27 -30.13
CA PHE A 74 31.23 -4.82 -30.36
C PHE A 74 32.24 -4.39 -29.30
N TYR A 75 32.19 -3.15 -28.80
CA TYR A 75 33.06 -2.74 -27.69
C TYR A 75 32.78 -3.52 -26.41
N LYS A 76 31.50 -3.78 -26.11
CA LYS A 76 31.11 -4.59 -24.96
C LYS A 76 31.55 -6.04 -25.11
N SER A 77 31.37 -6.64 -26.29
CA SER A 77 31.79 -8.02 -26.59
C SER A 77 33.32 -8.20 -26.47
N SER A 78 34.08 -7.21 -26.90
CA SER A 78 35.55 -7.19 -26.83
C SER A 78 36.14 -6.64 -25.53
N ALA A 79 35.31 -6.24 -24.55
CA ALA A 79 35.72 -5.56 -23.32
C ALA A 79 36.59 -4.29 -23.52
N CYS A 80 36.39 -3.58 -24.64
CA CYS A 80 37.12 -2.37 -25.00
C CYS A 80 36.52 -1.13 -24.31
N LEU A 81 36.91 -0.87 -23.05
CA LEU A 81 36.38 0.23 -22.23
C LEU A 81 36.65 1.62 -22.83
N ASP A 82 37.87 1.86 -23.34
CA ASP A 82 38.23 3.14 -23.98
C ASP A 82 37.28 3.48 -25.15
N GLY A 83 36.88 2.46 -25.91
CA GLY A 83 35.93 2.60 -27.01
C GLY A 83 34.53 2.98 -26.54
N VAL A 84 34.10 2.46 -25.38
CA VAL A 84 32.82 2.82 -24.76
C VAL A 84 32.84 4.28 -24.28
N ASP A 85 33.93 4.73 -23.65
CA ASP A 85 34.04 6.10 -23.16
C ASP A 85 34.01 7.12 -24.31
N VAL A 86 34.74 6.84 -25.39
CA VAL A 86 34.71 7.66 -26.62
C VAL A 86 33.32 7.67 -27.24
N LEU A 87 32.62 6.53 -27.24
CA LEU A 87 31.25 6.43 -27.75
C LEU A 87 30.27 7.28 -26.93
N VAL A 88 30.35 7.23 -25.60
CA VAL A 88 29.50 8.04 -24.72
C VAL A 88 29.78 9.53 -24.91
N ALA A 89 31.06 9.92 -25.03
CA ALA A 89 31.44 11.30 -25.30
C ALA A 89 30.89 11.78 -26.66
N LEU A 90 31.01 10.95 -27.71
CA LEU A 90 30.45 11.28 -29.02
C LEU A 90 28.93 11.40 -28.96
N ALA A 91 28.25 10.44 -28.33
CA ALA A 91 26.81 10.49 -28.11
C ALA A 91 26.40 11.81 -27.44
N ALA A 92 27.08 12.21 -26.36
CA ALA A 92 26.81 13.46 -25.66
C ALA A 92 26.89 14.69 -26.57
N THR A 93 27.89 14.76 -27.46
CA THR A 93 27.99 15.89 -28.42
C THR A 93 26.87 15.91 -29.46
N ARG A 94 26.24 14.76 -29.75
CA ARG A 94 25.17 14.65 -30.75
C ARG A 94 23.77 14.87 -30.18
N VAL A 95 23.60 14.73 -28.86
CA VAL A 95 22.32 14.93 -28.18
C VAL A 95 21.75 16.32 -28.44
N GLU A 96 22.58 17.38 -28.42
CA GLU A 96 22.11 18.75 -28.67
C GLU A 96 21.45 18.90 -30.04
N ALA A 97 21.99 18.25 -31.08
CA ALA A 97 21.41 18.25 -32.41
C ALA A 97 20.04 17.54 -32.42
N TYR A 98 19.94 16.34 -31.81
CA TYR A 98 18.68 15.59 -31.72
C TYR A 98 17.60 16.37 -30.96
N VAL A 99 17.97 17.04 -29.87
CA VAL A 99 17.04 17.88 -29.10
C VAL A 99 16.58 19.08 -29.91
N SER A 100 17.49 19.74 -30.64
CA SER A 100 17.15 20.92 -31.45
C SER A 100 16.17 20.62 -32.59
N GLU A 101 16.21 19.39 -33.12
CA GLU A 101 15.30 18.91 -34.17
C GLU A 101 14.05 18.21 -33.62
N GLY A 102 13.97 17.97 -32.30
CA GLY A 102 12.84 17.30 -31.65
C GLY A 102 12.81 15.77 -31.82
N ASP A 103 13.93 15.16 -32.19
CA ASP A 103 14.05 13.72 -32.46
C ASP A 103 14.24 12.90 -31.17
N PHE A 104 13.27 13.01 -30.25
CA PHE A 104 13.29 12.28 -28.98
C PHE A 104 13.21 10.75 -29.15
N ALA A 105 12.67 10.28 -30.27
CA ALA A 105 12.67 8.86 -30.61
C ALA A 105 14.09 8.30 -30.79
N CYS A 106 15.00 9.09 -31.37
CA CYS A 106 16.41 8.74 -31.54
C CYS A 106 17.13 8.69 -30.19
N LEU A 107 16.86 9.66 -29.31
CA LEU A 107 17.40 9.68 -27.93
C LEU A 107 16.93 8.47 -27.12
N ALA A 108 15.64 8.15 -27.15
CA ALA A 108 15.09 6.98 -26.48
C ALA A 108 15.69 5.67 -27.03
N ARG A 109 15.85 5.57 -28.36
CA ARG A 109 16.48 4.41 -29.00
C ARG A 109 17.95 4.26 -28.60
N LEU A 110 18.69 5.37 -28.51
CA LEU A 110 20.10 5.37 -28.10
C LEU A 110 20.26 4.87 -26.66
N VAL A 111 19.47 5.40 -25.72
CA VAL A 111 19.54 4.99 -24.30
C VAL A 111 19.15 3.52 -24.12
N THR A 112 18.03 3.12 -24.73
CA THR A 112 17.52 1.74 -24.62
C THR A 112 18.41 0.73 -25.37
N GLY A 113 19.07 1.14 -26.45
CA GLY A 113 19.96 0.29 -27.25
C GLY A 113 21.36 0.12 -26.69
N VAL A 114 21.96 1.18 -26.15
CA VAL A 114 23.28 1.10 -25.49
C VAL A 114 23.15 0.37 -24.14
N GLY A 115 22.08 0.64 -23.38
CA GLY A 115 21.80 -0.04 -22.12
C GLY A 115 22.78 0.29 -20.97
N ASN A 116 23.72 1.22 -21.17
CA ASN A 116 24.56 1.80 -20.13
C ASN A 116 23.85 3.00 -19.50
N PHE A 117 22.83 2.72 -18.69
CA PHE A 117 21.96 3.74 -18.11
C PHE A 117 22.67 4.69 -17.14
N HIS A 118 23.80 4.26 -16.56
CA HIS A 118 24.61 5.13 -15.71
C HIS A 118 25.30 6.22 -16.51
N ALA A 119 26.00 5.84 -17.59
CA ALA A 119 26.70 6.80 -18.45
C ALA A 119 25.75 7.70 -19.24
N LEU A 120 24.56 7.21 -19.58
CA LEU A 120 23.55 7.94 -20.37
C LEU A 120 22.45 8.58 -19.50
N ASN A 121 22.65 8.71 -18.19
CA ASN A 121 21.62 9.26 -17.28
C ASN A 121 21.21 10.69 -17.65
N PHE A 122 22.12 11.49 -18.23
CA PHE A 122 21.80 12.84 -18.69
C PHE A 122 20.76 12.85 -19.83
N ILE A 123 20.79 11.86 -20.72
CA ILE A 123 19.80 11.72 -21.80
C ILE A 123 18.43 11.33 -21.24
N LEU A 124 18.41 10.44 -20.23
CA LEU A 124 17.19 10.12 -19.50
C LEU A 124 16.60 11.39 -18.88
N GLY A 125 17.44 12.24 -18.29
CA GLY A 125 17.00 13.51 -17.73
C GLY A 125 16.34 14.41 -18.77
N ILE A 126 16.96 14.58 -19.93
CA ILE A 126 16.40 15.37 -21.04
C ILE A 126 15.03 14.80 -21.49
N LEU A 127 14.91 13.48 -21.64
CA LEU A 127 13.65 12.84 -22.06
C LEU A 127 12.53 13.05 -21.03
N VAL A 128 12.86 12.99 -19.74
CA VAL A 128 11.93 13.25 -18.63
C VAL A 128 11.51 14.72 -18.62
N GLU A 129 12.45 15.67 -18.72
CA GLU A 129 12.15 17.10 -18.77
C GLU A 129 11.26 17.50 -19.95
N ASN A 130 11.36 16.79 -21.07
CA ASN A 130 10.55 17.03 -22.27
C ASN A 130 9.26 16.20 -22.33
N GLY A 131 8.88 15.51 -21.24
CA GLY A 131 7.63 14.75 -21.16
C GLY A 131 7.57 13.50 -22.06
N GLN A 132 8.73 12.96 -22.46
CA GLN A 132 8.83 11.81 -23.39
C GLN A 132 8.96 10.46 -22.67
N LEU A 133 8.44 10.37 -21.44
CA LEU A 133 8.55 9.17 -20.60
C LEU A 133 7.80 7.98 -21.21
N ASP A 134 6.58 8.19 -21.71
CA ASP A 134 5.78 7.14 -22.35
C ASP A 134 6.48 6.54 -23.56
N LEU A 135 7.06 7.40 -24.41
CA LEU A 135 7.82 6.99 -25.58
C LEU A 135 9.02 6.14 -25.15
N LEU A 136 9.75 6.58 -24.12
CA LEU A 136 10.90 5.86 -23.59
C LEU A 136 10.52 4.46 -23.08
N LEU A 137 9.43 4.33 -22.32
CA LEU A 137 8.94 3.05 -21.78
C LEU A 137 8.46 2.10 -22.89
N GLN A 138 7.75 2.62 -23.90
CA GLN A 138 7.33 1.84 -25.07
C GLN A 138 8.53 1.34 -25.89
N LYS A 139 9.50 2.20 -26.17
CA LYS A 139 10.72 1.83 -26.91
C LYS A 139 11.52 0.78 -26.15
N TYR A 140 11.63 0.89 -24.83
CA TYR A 140 12.30 -0.13 -24.02
C TYR A 140 11.61 -1.49 -24.13
N SER A 141 10.28 -1.52 -24.05
CA SER A 141 9.49 -2.76 -24.17
C SER A 141 9.75 -3.45 -25.50
N SER A 142 9.68 -2.69 -26.60
CA SER A 142 9.96 -3.20 -27.94
C SER A 142 11.40 -3.73 -28.11
N ALA A 143 12.36 -3.10 -27.43
CA ALA A 143 13.76 -3.51 -27.46
C ALA A 143 14.04 -4.75 -26.59
N ALA A 144 13.35 -4.87 -25.45
CA ALA A 144 13.46 -6.01 -24.53
C ALA A 144 12.81 -7.28 -25.08
N ASP A 145 11.75 -7.16 -25.89
CA ASP A 145 11.14 -8.30 -26.59
C ASP A 145 12.05 -8.84 -27.72
N ALA A 146 12.82 -7.95 -28.37
CA ALA A 146 13.72 -8.31 -29.47
C ALA A 146 15.06 -8.88 -28.98
N ASN A 147 15.57 -8.38 -27.86
CA ASN A 147 16.83 -8.83 -27.25
C ASN A 147 16.49 -9.39 -25.89
N THR A 148 16.60 -10.71 -25.68
CA THR A 148 16.33 -11.42 -24.42
C THR A 148 16.89 -10.67 -23.19
N GLY A 149 16.10 -9.72 -22.68
CA GLY A 149 16.57 -8.73 -21.72
C GLY A 149 16.83 -9.44 -20.41
N THR A 150 18.08 -9.43 -19.94
CA THR A 150 18.39 -10.01 -18.63
C THR A 150 17.62 -9.26 -17.54
N ALA A 151 17.15 -9.96 -16.50
CA ALA A 151 16.45 -9.31 -15.38
C ALA A 151 17.26 -8.16 -14.75
N GLN A 152 18.60 -8.23 -14.85
CA GLN A 152 19.53 -7.19 -14.38
C GLN A 152 19.46 -5.90 -15.21
N THR A 153 19.32 -6.00 -16.54
CA THR A 153 19.17 -4.82 -17.41
C THR A 153 17.83 -4.12 -17.20
N VAL A 154 16.75 -4.88 -17.00
CA VAL A 154 15.42 -4.32 -16.66
C VAL A 154 15.48 -3.58 -15.33
N ARG A 155 16.08 -4.21 -14.31
CA ARG A 155 16.28 -3.57 -13.00
C ARG A 155 17.13 -2.30 -13.12
N GLY A 156 18.21 -2.33 -13.90
CA GLY A 156 19.08 -1.18 -14.11
C GLY A 156 18.37 -0.01 -14.78
N PHE A 157 17.59 -0.28 -15.82
CA PHE A 157 16.78 0.72 -16.52
C PHE A 157 15.74 1.34 -15.58
N ARG A 158 14.97 0.49 -14.89
CA ARG A 158 13.97 0.91 -13.91
C ARG A 158 14.55 1.85 -12.84
N MET A 159 15.69 1.46 -12.26
CA MET A 159 16.35 2.30 -11.24
C MET A 159 16.84 3.62 -11.81
N ALA A 160 17.38 3.64 -13.03
CA ALA A 160 17.83 4.86 -13.67
C ALA A 160 16.67 5.83 -13.92
N VAL A 161 15.58 5.36 -14.52
CA VAL A 161 14.37 6.17 -14.77
C VAL A 161 13.80 6.74 -13.47
N LEU A 162 13.65 5.92 -12.43
CA LEU A 162 13.16 6.39 -11.12
C LEU A 162 14.12 7.40 -10.47
N THR A 163 15.43 7.24 -10.66
CA THR A 163 16.43 8.19 -10.14
C THR A 163 16.32 9.52 -10.88
N SER A 164 16.20 9.52 -12.21
CA SER A 164 16.04 10.73 -13.01
C SER A 164 14.73 11.46 -12.64
N LEU A 165 13.61 10.73 -12.51
CA LEU A 165 12.33 11.31 -12.09
C LEU A 165 12.42 11.98 -10.73
N ASN A 166 13.03 11.31 -9.74
CA ASN A 166 13.23 11.89 -8.41
C ASN A 166 14.11 13.15 -8.42
N GLN A 167 15.08 13.25 -9.33
CA GLN A 167 15.98 14.41 -9.41
C GLN A 167 15.31 15.61 -10.09
N ILE A 168 14.50 15.37 -11.11
CA ILE A 168 13.93 16.43 -11.96
C ILE A 168 12.58 16.88 -11.41
N ASN A 169 11.68 15.94 -11.11
CA ASN A 169 10.33 16.24 -10.66
C ASN A 169 9.85 15.23 -9.60
N PRO A 170 10.29 15.37 -8.33
CA PRO A 170 9.92 14.45 -7.26
C PRO A 170 8.42 14.48 -6.92
N ASN A 171 7.69 15.50 -7.35
CA ASN A 171 6.26 15.67 -7.09
C ASN A 171 5.36 15.24 -8.25
N ASP A 172 5.93 14.71 -9.34
CA ASP A 172 5.15 14.24 -10.50
C ASP A 172 4.54 12.87 -10.25
N VAL A 173 3.41 12.88 -9.54
CA VAL A 173 2.72 11.66 -9.14
C VAL A 173 2.27 10.85 -10.36
N ASP A 174 1.95 11.49 -11.49
CA ASP A 174 1.50 10.82 -12.71
C ASP A 174 2.65 10.13 -13.45
N ALA A 175 3.82 10.78 -13.52
CA ALA A 175 5.02 10.15 -14.06
C ALA A 175 5.45 8.90 -13.27
N PHE A 176 5.40 8.96 -11.93
CA PHE A 176 5.65 7.77 -11.11
C PHE A 176 4.63 6.66 -11.34
N ALA A 177 3.34 7.00 -11.47
CA ALA A 177 2.29 6.02 -11.74
C ALA A 177 2.52 5.30 -13.08
N MET A 178 2.91 6.03 -14.13
CA MET A 178 3.23 5.44 -15.44
C MET A 178 4.37 4.44 -15.34
N VAL A 179 5.45 4.77 -14.61
CA VAL A 179 6.59 3.87 -14.41
C VAL A 179 6.20 2.65 -13.57
N TYR A 180 5.47 2.84 -12.47
CA TYR A 180 5.07 1.71 -11.61
C TYR A 180 4.16 0.74 -12.34
N ASN A 181 3.22 1.23 -13.14
CA ASN A 181 2.35 0.38 -13.95
C ASN A 181 3.13 -0.34 -15.05
N HIS A 182 4.10 0.33 -15.68
CA HIS A 182 4.92 -0.27 -16.73
C HIS A 182 5.75 -1.46 -16.23
N PHE A 183 6.31 -1.37 -15.02
CA PHE A 183 7.14 -2.42 -14.42
C PHE A 183 6.40 -3.34 -13.44
N ASP A 184 5.06 -3.30 -13.39
CA ASP A 184 4.22 -4.07 -12.46
C ASP A 184 4.63 -3.91 -10.98
N MET A 185 4.99 -2.70 -10.56
CA MET A 185 5.42 -2.35 -9.21
C MET A 185 4.23 -2.15 -8.28
N LYS A 186 3.49 -3.23 -8.01
CA LYS A 186 2.19 -3.18 -7.31
C LYS A 186 2.26 -2.57 -5.90
N HIS A 187 3.33 -2.83 -5.14
CA HIS A 187 3.49 -2.25 -3.80
C HIS A 187 3.63 -0.72 -3.87
N GLU A 188 4.41 -0.23 -4.82
CA GLU A 188 4.65 1.18 -5.05
C GLU A 188 3.42 1.87 -5.64
N THR A 189 2.71 1.24 -6.58
CA THR A 189 1.42 1.73 -7.10
C THR A 189 0.40 1.90 -5.96
N ALA A 190 0.22 0.90 -5.11
CA ALA A 190 -0.71 0.99 -3.99
C ALA A 190 -0.30 2.07 -2.97
N SER A 191 0.98 2.18 -2.65
CA SER A 191 1.49 3.24 -1.76
C SER A 191 1.31 4.64 -2.36
N LEU A 192 1.43 4.78 -3.68
CA LEU A 192 1.20 6.02 -4.39
C LEU A 192 -0.27 6.42 -4.33
N LEU A 193 -1.19 5.47 -4.53
CA LEU A 193 -2.63 5.67 -4.40
C LEU A 193 -3.01 6.11 -2.98
N GLU A 194 -2.44 5.50 -1.93
CA GLU A 194 -2.66 5.94 -0.54
C GLU A 194 -2.17 7.39 -0.31
N SER A 195 -1.03 7.76 -0.90
CA SER A 195 -0.53 9.14 -0.83
C SER A 195 -1.46 10.12 -1.56
N ARG A 196 -1.97 9.77 -2.75
CA ARG A 196 -2.96 10.57 -3.48
C ARG A 196 -4.23 10.74 -2.66
N ALA A 197 -4.71 9.65 -2.06
CA ALA A 197 -5.88 9.67 -1.19
C ALA A 197 -5.72 10.65 -0.02
N GLY A 198 -4.56 10.62 0.65
CA GLY A 198 -4.22 11.53 1.74
C GLY A 198 -4.16 12.99 1.29
N LEU A 199 -3.58 13.27 0.12
CA LEU A 199 -3.51 14.62 -0.44
C LEU A 199 -4.91 15.15 -0.80
N SER A 200 -5.75 14.35 -1.47
CA SER A 200 -7.13 14.74 -1.78
C SER A 200 -7.93 15.02 -0.50
N ALA A 201 -7.81 14.17 0.53
CA ALA A 201 -8.45 14.45 1.82
C ALA A 201 -7.96 15.76 2.46
N GLN A 202 -6.67 16.09 2.35
CA GLN A 202 -6.11 17.34 2.85
C GLN A 202 -6.62 18.57 2.08
N GLN A 203 -6.80 18.45 0.76
CA GLN A 203 -7.36 19.53 -0.06
C GLN A 203 -8.78 19.90 0.38
N TRP A 204 -9.61 18.90 0.72
CA TRP A 204 -10.95 19.16 1.26
C TRP A 204 -10.92 20.03 2.51
N PHE A 205 -9.96 19.80 3.42
CA PHE A 205 -9.82 20.62 4.64
C PHE A 205 -9.39 22.07 4.36
N GLN A 206 -8.78 22.33 3.20
CA GLN A 206 -8.37 23.67 2.77
C GLN A 206 -9.48 24.41 2.04
N ARG A 207 -10.52 23.71 1.57
CA ARG A 207 -11.68 24.35 0.92
C ARG A 207 -12.46 25.20 1.92
N TYR A 208 -12.98 26.33 1.44
CA TYR A 208 -13.88 27.20 2.19
C TYR A 208 -15.30 26.62 2.26
N ASP A 209 -15.76 26.04 1.15
CA ASP A 209 -17.06 25.39 1.03
C ASP A 209 -16.93 23.89 1.33
N LYS A 210 -17.42 23.47 2.51
CA LYS A 210 -17.37 22.08 2.98
C LYS A 210 -18.54 21.23 2.48
N ASP A 211 -19.51 21.81 1.77
CA ASP A 211 -20.62 21.04 1.20
C ASP A 211 -20.19 20.27 -0.06
N GLN A 212 -19.04 20.65 -0.65
CA GLN A 212 -18.44 19.97 -1.80
C GLN A 212 -17.53 18.82 -1.35
N ASN A 213 -17.98 17.59 -1.61
CA ASN A 213 -17.29 16.38 -1.19
C ASN A 213 -16.44 15.73 -2.30
N GLU A 214 -16.20 16.39 -3.43
CA GLU A 214 -15.45 15.83 -4.57
C GLU A 214 -14.06 15.31 -4.16
N ASP A 215 -13.31 16.11 -3.40
CA ASP A 215 -11.99 15.75 -2.89
C ASP A 215 -12.04 14.51 -1.96
N LEU A 216 -13.08 14.38 -1.14
CA LEU A 216 -13.28 13.22 -0.28
C LEU A 216 -13.71 11.99 -1.08
N LEU A 217 -14.52 12.16 -2.13
CA LEU A 217 -14.91 11.07 -3.03
C LEU A 217 -13.70 10.55 -3.82
N ASP A 218 -12.83 11.45 -4.29
CA ASP A 218 -11.56 11.09 -4.92
C ASP A 218 -10.64 10.36 -3.93
N SER A 219 -10.53 10.88 -2.69
CA SER A 219 -9.77 10.22 -1.63
C SER A 219 -10.26 8.80 -1.36
N MET A 220 -11.58 8.62 -1.23
CA MET A 220 -12.19 7.31 -1.02
C MET A 220 -11.94 6.38 -2.21
N ARG A 221 -12.07 6.87 -3.45
CA ARG A 221 -11.77 6.08 -4.66
C ARG A 221 -10.33 5.58 -4.65
N TYR A 222 -9.36 6.46 -4.37
CA TYR A 222 -7.95 6.06 -4.35
C TYR A 222 -7.63 5.03 -3.25
N PHE A 223 -8.27 5.11 -2.07
CA PHE A 223 -8.11 4.06 -1.05
C PHE A 223 -8.71 2.72 -1.47
N ILE A 224 -9.85 2.72 -2.18
CA ILE A 224 -10.45 1.48 -2.72
C ILE A 224 -9.54 0.88 -3.78
N GLU A 225 -9.06 1.67 -4.72
CA GLU A 225 -8.10 1.21 -5.75
C GLU A 225 -6.80 0.67 -5.11
N ALA A 226 -6.28 1.34 -4.07
CA ALA A 226 -5.13 0.84 -3.32
C ALA A 226 -5.40 -0.52 -2.66
N ALA A 227 -6.59 -0.70 -2.07
CA ALA A 227 -7.00 -1.97 -1.48
C ALA A 227 -7.09 -3.09 -2.53
N GLU A 228 -7.62 -2.80 -3.72
CA GLU A 228 -7.68 -3.77 -4.82
C GLU A 228 -6.27 -4.20 -5.26
N VAL A 229 -5.35 -3.24 -5.41
CA VAL A 229 -3.95 -3.55 -5.76
C VAL A 229 -3.27 -4.36 -4.65
N TYR A 230 -3.43 -3.99 -3.38
CA TYR A 230 -2.88 -4.76 -2.25
C TYR A 230 -3.48 -6.16 -2.14
N SER A 231 -4.76 -6.33 -2.46
CA SER A 231 -5.41 -7.64 -2.50
C SER A 231 -4.82 -8.52 -3.60
N SER A 232 -4.42 -7.94 -4.73
CA SER A 232 -3.81 -8.70 -5.84
C SER A 232 -2.42 -9.27 -5.53
N ILE A 233 -1.81 -8.86 -4.41
CA ILE A 233 -0.49 -9.32 -3.93
C ILE A 233 -0.55 -9.93 -2.53
N ASP A 234 -1.74 -10.36 -2.09
CA ASP A 234 -1.98 -10.99 -0.78
C ASP A 234 -1.49 -10.17 0.42
N ALA A 235 -1.43 -8.84 0.30
CA ALA A 235 -1.05 -7.93 1.38
C ALA A 235 -2.25 -7.64 2.29
N GLY A 236 -2.74 -8.67 3.00
CA GLY A 236 -4.00 -8.62 3.76
C GLY A 236 -4.10 -7.48 4.78
N ASN A 237 -3.06 -7.25 5.58
CA ASN A 237 -3.05 -6.15 6.57
C ASN A 237 -3.14 -4.76 5.90
N LYS A 238 -2.47 -4.58 4.76
CA LYS A 238 -2.51 -3.31 4.01
C LYS A 238 -3.85 -3.12 3.31
N THR A 239 -4.40 -4.20 2.75
CA THR A 239 -5.75 -4.23 2.15
C THR A 239 -6.80 -3.81 3.17
N HIS A 240 -6.76 -4.39 4.37
CA HIS A 240 -7.66 -4.03 5.46
C HIS A 240 -7.47 -2.57 5.90
N GLY A 241 -6.22 -2.12 6.05
CA GLY A 241 -5.90 -0.72 6.37
C GLY A 241 -6.48 0.28 5.35
N ALA A 242 -6.32 0.01 4.05
CA ALA A 242 -6.86 0.86 2.99
C ALA A 242 -8.41 0.88 2.98
N CYS A 243 -9.06 -0.28 3.19
CA CYS A 243 -10.51 -0.37 3.35
C CYS A 243 -11.02 0.42 4.57
N ALA A 244 -10.29 0.35 5.68
CA ALA A 244 -10.62 1.08 6.90
C ALA A 244 -10.50 2.60 6.69
N GLN A 245 -9.46 3.05 5.97
CA GLN A 245 -9.32 4.46 5.58
C GLN A 245 -10.46 4.92 4.65
N ALA A 246 -10.81 4.13 3.63
CA ALA A 246 -11.96 4.44 2.76
C ALA A 246 -13.27 4.57 3.58
N SER A 247 -13.48 3.67 4.54
CA SER A 247 -14.63 3.70 5.44
C SER A 247 -14.62 4.94 6.35
N LEU A 248 -13.45 5.36 6.83
CA LEU A 248 -13.30 6.59 7.63
C LEU A 248 -13.61 7.84 6.80
N VAL A 249 -13.19 7.88 5.53
CA VAL A 249 -13.56 8.96 4.60
C VAL A 249 -15.08 8.99 4.38
N SER A 250 -15.72 7.83 4.20
CA SER A 250 -17.19 7.76 4.09
C SER A 250 -17.91 8.31 5.32
N LEU A 251 -17.32 8.10 6.50
CA LEU A 251 -17.84 8.59 7.77
C LEU A 251 -17.72 10.11 7.87
N GLN A 252 -16.59 10.68 7.39
CA GLN A 252 -16.40 12.13 7.26
C GLN A 252 -17.44 12.79 6.33
N ILE A 253 -17.75 12.14 5.20
CA ILE A 253 -18.77 12.62 4.24
C ILE A 253 -20.16 12.62 4.89
N ARG A 254 -20.50 11.56 5.63
CA ARG A 254 -21.83 11.40 6.25
C ARG A 254 -22.05 12.33 7.46
N MET A 255 -20.97 12.68 8.16
CA MET A 255 -21.03 13.49 9.38
C MET A 255 -19.98 14.62 9.34
N PRO A 256 -20.21 15.66 8.51
CA PRO A 256 -19.22 16.72 8.26
C PRO A 256 -18.96 17.63 9.46
N ASP A 257 -19.90 17.71 10.42
CA ASP A 257 -19.78 18.54 11.63
C ASP A 257 -18.63 18.10 12.54
N ASN A 258 -18.26 16.82 12.47
CA ASN A 258 -17.19 16.24 13.26
C ASN A 258 -15.97 15.99 12.37
N GLN A 259 -14.77 16.23 12.92
CA GLN A 259 -13.53 15.87 12.26
C GLN A 259 -13.17 14.41 12.57
N TRP A 260 -13.14 13.58 11.54
CA TRP A 260 -12.82 12.15 11.65
C TRP A 260 -11.48 11.78 11.02
N LEU A 261 -11.06 12.54 10.00
CA LEU A 261 -9.79 12.33 9.31
C LEU A 261 -8.65 13.12 10.00
N ASN A 262 -7.43 12.61 9.84
CA ASN A 262 -6.19 13.24 10.30
C ASN A 262 -6.16 13.51 11.82
N LEU A 263 -6.79 12.66 12.62
CA LEU A 263 -6.75 12.76 14.07
C LEU A 263 -5.41 12.27 14.62
N SER A 264 -4.93 12.92 15.69
CA SER A 264 -3.85 12.38 16.50
C SER A 264 -4.31 11.10 17.22
N ALA A 265 -3.37 10.24 17.64
CA ALA A 265 -3.70 9.03 18.38
C ALA A 265 -4.57 9.29 19.62
N THR A 266 -4.36 10.41 20.32
CA THR A 266 -5.17 10.81 21.49
C THR A 266 -6.58 11.22 21.10
N ASN A 267 -6.74 12.02 20.04
CA ASN A 267 -8.05 12.44 19.54
C ASN A 267 -8.82 11.28 18.92
N ALA A 268 -8.16 10.36 18.22
CA ALA A 268 -8.76 9.16 17.67
C ALA A 268 -9.33 8.25 18.77
N ARG A 269 -8.58 8.04 19.86
CA ARG A 269 -9.09 7.30 21.04
C ARG A 269 -10.30 7.97 21.68
N ARG A 270 -10.27 9.29 21.81
CA ARG A 270 -11.40 10.04 22.35
C ARG A 270 -12.63 9.92 21.45
N ALA A 271 -12.44 10.12 20.14
CA ALA A 271 -13.49 9.94 19.15
C ALA A 271 -14.07 8.51 19.21
N LEU A 272 -13.22 7.49 19.34
CA LEU A 272 -13.63 6.09 19.50
C LEU A 272 -14.52 5.87 20.73
N VAL A 273 -14.13 6.40 21.90
CA VAL A 273 -14.88 6.23 23.16
C VAL A 273 -16.20 6.98 23.17
N GLU A 274 -16.27 8.13 22.49
CA GLU A 274 -17.48 8.97 22.40
C GLU A 274 -18.57 8.34 21.50
N GLN A 275 -18.26 7.28 20.74
CA GLN A 275 -19.23 6.65 19.85
C GLN A 275 -20.29 5.81 20.59
N SER A 276 -21.54 5.98 20.17
CA SER A 276 -22.69 5.20 20.66
C SER A 276 -23.07 4.04 19.73
N ARG A 277 -22.63 4.06 18.46
CA ARG A 277 -22.89 3.02 17.47
C ARG A 277 -21.65 2.17 17.24
N PHE A 278 -21.80 0.85 17.23
CA PHE A 278 -20.66 -0.07 17.09
C PHE A 278 -19.98 0.05 15.73
N GLN A 279 -20.74 0.17 14.65
CA GLN A 279 -20.16 0.28 13.30
C GLN A 279 -19.26 1.52 13.15
N GLU A 280 -19.67 2.66 13.70
CA GLU A 280 -18.88 3.90 13.68
C GLU A 280 -17.61 3.76 14.53
N ALA A 281 -17.75 3.17 15.73
CA ALA A 281 -16.62 2.87 16.60
C ALA A 281 -15.63 1.91 15.90
N LEU A 282 -16.13 0.89 15.20
CA LEU A 282 -15.29 -0.09 14.49
C LEU A 282 -14.50 0.57 13.37
N ILE A 283 -15.13 1.43 12.56
CA ILE A 283 -14.44 2.18 11.50
C ILE A 283 -13.28 3.01 12.07
N VAL A 284 -13.52 3.74 13.16
CA VAL A 284 -12.46 4.54 13.83
C VAL A 284 -11.37 3.63 14.40
N ALA A 285 -11.74 2.51 15.02
CA ALA A 285 -10.79 1.57 15.61
C ALA A 285 -9.89 0.92 14.54
N GLU A 286 -10.45 0.54 13.40
CA GLU A 286 -9.70 -0.08 12.30
C GLU A 286 -8.81 0.95 11.58
N ALA A 287 -9.34 2.13 11.25
CA ALA A 287 -8.60 3.12 10.48
C ALA A 287 -7.39 3.69 11.24
N TYR A 288 -7.50 3.82 12.57
CA TYR A 288 -6.40 4.32 13.41
C TYR A 288 -5.58 3.22 14.09
N GLY A 289 -5.82 1.94 13.79
CA GLY A 289 -5.08 0.83 14.41
C GLY A 289 -5.34 0.66 15.92
N LEU A 290 -6.50 1.10 16.40
CA LEU A 290 -6.94 1.02 17.79
C LEU A 290 -7.84 -0.22 18.07
N ASN A 291 -7.93 -1.16 17.13
CA ASN A 291 -8.71 -2.40 17.29
C ASN A 291 -8.00 -3.41 18.21
N GLN A 292 -7.74 -3.01 19.46
CA GLN A 292 -7.11 -3.80 20.50
C GLN A 292 -8.05 -3.98 21.69
N PRO A 293 -8.01 -5.14 22.40
CA PRO A 293 -8.96 -5.43 23.48
C PRO A 293 -8.99 -4.37 24.61
N SER A 294 -7.86 -3.75 24.92
CA SER A 294 -7.76 -2.71 25.96
C SER A 294 -8.46 -1.41 25.58
N GLU A 295 -8.44 -1.03 24.30
CA GLU A 295 -9.11 0.18 23.82
C GLU A 295 -10.64 0.00 23.88
N TRP A 296 -11.13 -1.19 23.51
CA TRP A 296 -12.55 -1.54 23.58
C TRP A 296 -13.12 -1.60 25.01
N ALA A 297 -12.29 -1.85 26.03
CA ALA A 297 -12.73 -1.85 27.42
C ALA A 297 -13.31 -0.48 27.83
N LEU A 298 -12.64 0.61 27.43
CA LEU A 298 -13.08 1.99 27.72
C LEU A 298 -14.33 2.37 26.93
N VAL A 299 -14.43 1.94 25.66
CA VAL A 299 -15.61 2.18 24.82
C VAL A 299 -16.85 1.54 25.44
N LEU A 300 -16.74 0.25 25.79
CA LEU A 300 -17.84 -0.46 26.44
C LEU A 300 -18.18 0.15 27.80
N TRP A 301 -17.17 0.54 28.59
CA TRP A 301 -17.39 1.19 29.88
C TRP A 301 -18.17 2.50 29.76
N ASN A 302 -17.81 3.37 28.80
CA ASN A 302 -18.46 4.67 28.60
C ASN A 302 -19.96 4.54 28.31
N GLN A 303 -20.38 3.42 27.71
CA GLN A 303 -21.78 3.17 27.38
C GLN A 303 -22.58 2.55 28.54
N MET A 304 -21.93 2.00 29.57
CA MET A 304 -22.58 1.20 30.64
C MET A 304 -23.70 1.93 31.39
N LEU A 305 -23.69 3.27 31.43
CA LEU A 305 -24.73 4.07 32.06
C LEU A 305 -26.04 4.11 31.26
N ASN A 306 -26.02 3.68 29.99
CA ASN A 306 -27.18 3.59 29.11
C ASN A 306 -27.44 2.11 28.74
N PRO A 307 -28.26 1.37 29.51
CA PRO A 307 -28.40 -0.08 29.34
C PRO A 307 -28.95 -0.51 27.99
N GLU A 308 -29.87 0.27 27.41
CA GLU A 308 -30.49 -0.03 26.11
C GLU A 308 -29.46 0.05 24.97
N LEU A 309 -28.68 1.14 24.95
CA LEU A 309 -27.60 1.33 23.99
C LEU A 309 -26.50 0.28 24.18
N THR A 310 -26.13 -0.01 25.43
CA THR A 310 -25.12 -1.04 25.73
C THR A 310 -25.55 -2.41 25.22
N GLU A 311 -26.82 -2.79 25.41
CA GLU A 311 -27.31 -4.09 24.97
C GLU A 311 -27.25 -4.24 23.44
N GLN A 312 -27.65 -3.20 22.71
CA GLN A 312 -27.56 -3.17 21.25
C GLN A 312 -26.08 -3.17 20.79
N PHE A 313 -25.26 -2.30 21.35
CA PHE A 313 -23.85 -2.18 21.00
C PHE A 313 -23.11 -3.50 21.21
N VAL A 314 -23.30 -4.14 22.36
CA VAL A 314 -22.69 -5.45 22.64
C VAL A 314 -23.25 -6.55 21.73
N ALA A 315 -24.51 -6.44 21.29
CA ALA A 315 -25.07 -7.34 20.28
C ALA A 315 -24.33 -7.29 18.96
N GLU A 316 -24.13 -6.08 18.44
CA GLU A 316 -23.39 -5.84 17.20
C GLU A 316 -21.90 -6.18 17.38
N PHE A 317 -21.30 -5.82 18.52
CA PHE A 317 -19.91 -6.12 18.83
C PHE A 317 -19.61 -7.62 18.75
N VAL A 318 -20.40 -8.46 19.43
CA VAL A 318 -20.16 -9.92 19.50
C VAL A 318 -20.37 -10.61 18.15
N ALA A 319 -21.13 -9.99 17.23
CA ALA A 319 -21.31 -10.52 15.89
C ALA A 319 -20.06 -10.37 15.00
N VAL A 320 -19.15 -9.43 15.35
CA VAL A 320 -17.96 -9.11 14.54
C VAL A 320 -16.65 -9.42 15.29
N LEU A 321 -16.59 -9.09 16.58
CA LEU A 321 -15.39 -9.21 17.41
C LEU A 321 -15.65 -10.07 18.65
N PRO A 322 -14.67 -10.89 19.09
CA PRO A 322 -14.81 -11.70 20.29
C PRO A 322 -14.70 -10.84 21.57
N LEU A 323 -15.52 -11.14 22.58
CA LEU A 323 -15.35 -10.61 23.93
C LEU A 323 -14.14 -11.25 24.60
N GLN A 324 -12.99 -10.57 24.53
CA GLN A 324 -11.75 -11.06 25.11
C GLN A 324 -11.77 -11.03 26.65
N PRO A 325 -11.23 -12.06 27.34
CA PRO A 325 -11.21 -12.11 28.80
C PRO A 325 -10.50 -10.92 29.45
N SER A 326 -9.39 -10.45 28.87
CA SER A 326 -8.62 -9.31 29.38
C SER A 326 -9.45 -8.03 29.46
N MET A 327 -10.20 -7.74 28.40
CA MET A 327 -11.13 -6.62 28.30
C MET A 327 -12.24 -6.71 29.35
N LEU A 328 -12.87 -7.89 29.47
CA LEU A 328 -13.94 -8.09 30.46
C LEU A 328 -13.44 -7.92 31.90
N VAL A 329 -12.24 -8.43 32.20
CA VAL A 329 -11.61 -8.28 33.52
C VAL A 329 -11.32 -6.82 33.83
N GLU A 330 -10.88 -6.04 32.84
CA GLU A 330 -10.67 -4.59 32.98
C GLU A 330 -11.98 -3.84 33.26
N ILE A 331 -13.05 -4.15 32.52
CA ILE A 331 -14.40 -3.59 32.78
C ILE A 331 -14.88 -3.95 34.18
N ALA A 332 -14.63 -5.18 34.66
CA ALA A 332 -14.98 -5.58 36.03
C ALA A 332 -14.21 -4.78 37.09
N ARG A 333 -12.96 -4.41 36.82
CA ARG A 333 -12.18 -3.51 37.70
C ARG A 333 -12.72 -2.09 37.69
N PHE A 334 -13.07 -1.54 36.52
CA PHE A 334 -13.73 -0.23 36.42
C PHE A 334 -15.04 -0.22 37.21
N TYR A 335 -15.87 -1.26 37.05
CA TYR A 335 -17.11 -1.43 37.81
C TYR A 335 -16.85 -1.38 39.32
N ARG A 336 -15.90 -2.19 39.82
CA ARG A 336 -15.57 -2.23 41.25
C ARG A 336 -15.08 -0.87 41.75
N ALA A 337 -14.19 -0.21 41.01
CA ALA A 337 -13.65 1.09 41.37
C ALA A 337 -14.75 2.16 41.43
N GLU A 338 -15.66 2.18 40.47
CA GLU A 338 -16.78 3.12 40.41
C GLU A 338 -17.76 2.93 41.58
N VAL A 339 -18.10 1.67 41.88
CA VAL A 339 -18.96 1.33 43.02
C VAL A 339 -18.28 1.65 44.35
N ALA A 340 -16.98 1.40 44.49
CA ALA A 340 -16.23 1.73 45.71
C ALA A 340 -16.13 3.25 45.91
N ALA A 341 -15.77 4.00 44.86
CA ALA A 341 -15.62 5.45 44.92
C ALA A 341 -16.94 6.16 45.26
N ARG A 342 -18.08 5.63 44.79
CA ARG A 342 -19.40 6.25 44.98
C ARG A 342 -20.22 5.66 46.12
N GLY A 343 -19.92 4.43 46.56
CA GLY A 343 -20.55 3.77 47.71
C GLY A 343 -20.34 4.55 49.01
N ASP A 344 -19.21 5.27 49.11
CA ASP A 344 -18.92 6.19 50.22
C ASP A 344 -19.60 7.57 50.07
N GLN A 345 -20.08 7.94 48.87
CA GLN A 345 -20.69 9.24 48.56
C GLN A 345 -22.23 9.23 48.58
N ASN A 346 -22.84 8.48 49.49
CA ASN A 346 -24.29 8.58 49.75
C ASN A 346 -24.74 9.95 50.33
N GLN A 347 -23.87 10.96 50.42
CA GLN A 347 -24.20 12.29 50.95
C GLN A 347 -23.85 13.51 50.09
N PHE A 348 -23.08 13.42 48.99
CA PHE A 348 -22.71 14.62 48.23
C PHE A 348 -22.66 14.40 46.71
N SER A 349 -23.83 14.37 46.09
CA SER A 349 -23.98 14.60 44.65
C SER A 349 -23.87 16.09 44.36
N MET A 350 -22.70 16.63 44.02
CA MET A 350 -22.67 17.91 43.30
C MET A 350 -21.42 18.31 42.51
N TRP A 351 -20.27 17.64 42.58
CA TRP A 351 -19.08 18.15 41.89
C TRP A 351 -18.27 17.04 41.20
N LEU A 352 -18.53 16.83 39.90
CA LEU A 352 -17.59 17.13 38.81
C LEU A 352 -18.19 16.73 37.45
N THR A 353 -18.10 17.68 36.50
CA THR A 353 -18.45 17.65 35.06
C THR A 353 -19.92 17.46 34.67
N GLY A 354 -20.64 18.58 34.63
CA GLY A 354 -21.50 18.95 33.49
C GLY A 354 -22.70 18.06 33.14
N GLY A 355 -23.38 17.50 34.14
CA GLY A 355 -24.62 16.73 33.94
C GLY A 355 -24.71 15.66 35.03
N GLY A 356 -25.47 15.93 36.09
CA GLY A 356 -25.58 15.00 37.21
C GLY A 356 -25.98 13.60 36.74
N LEU A 357 -25.32 12.56 37.27
CA LEU A 357 -25.71 11.18 36.95
C LEU A 357 -27.16 10.93 37.40
N PRO A 358 -27.92 10.10 36.66
CA PRO A 358 -29.26 9.71 37.07
C PRO A 358 -29.27 9.12 38.49
N ALA A 359 -30.34 9.38 39.26
CA ALA A 359 -30.50 8.82 40.60
C ALA A 359 -30.38 7.28 40.63
N ASP A 360 -30.73 6.63 39.52
CA ASP A 360 -30.68 5.17 39.32
C ASP A 360 -29.41 4.67 38.61
N TRP A 361 -28.32 5.46 38.58
CA TRP A 361 -27.07 5.10 37.89
C TRP A 361 -26.56 3.69 38.26
N SER A 362 -26.66 3.31 39.54
CA SER A 362 -26.21 2.02 40.05
C SER A 362 -27.04 0.85 39.50
N LYS A 363 -28.36 1.06 39.30
CA LYS A 363 -29.25 0.07 38.67
C LYS A 363 -28.94 -0.09 37.18
N TYR A 364 -28.68 1.01 36.49
CA TYR A 364 -28.31 0.98 35.07
C TYR A 364 -26.97 0.28 34.86
N LEU A 365 -25.94 0.68 35.60
CA LEU A 365 -24.62 0.05 35.58
C LEU A 365 -24.71 -1.46 35.87
N ALA A 366 -25.48 -1.85 36.90
CA ALA A 366 -25.69 -3.26 37.25
C ALA A 366 -26.44 -4.03 36.15
N ARG A 367 -27.43 -3.42 35.49
CA ARG A 367 -28.18 -4.03 34.38
C ARG A 367 -27.26 -4.27 33.16
N SER A 368 -26.46 -3.28 32.79
CA SER A 368 -25.50 -3.36 31.68
C SER A 368 -24.44 -4.42 31.94
N PHE A 369 -23.86 -4.45 33.14
CA PHE A 369 -22.85 -5.46 33.49
C PHE A 369 -23.45 -6.88 33.57
N ARG A 370 -24.69 -7.04 34.04
CA ARG A 370 -25.41 -8.33 33.99
C ARG A 370 -25.63 -8.79 32.55
N CYS A 371 -25.87 -7.89 31.60
CA CYS A 371 -25.98 -8.23 30.18
C CYS A 371 -24.64 -8.79 29.65
N LEU A 372 -23.51 -8.14 29.98
CA LEU A 372 -22.19 -8.66 29.65
C LEU A 372 -21.94 -10.06 30.23
N LEU A 373 -22.20 -10.25 31.54
CA LEU A 373 -22.00 -11.55 32.20
C LEU A 373 -22.82 -12.67 31.56
N LYS A 374 -24.07 -12.39 31.15
CA LYS A 374 -24.92 -13.37 30.45
C LYS A 374 -24.31 -13.81 29.12
N ARG A 375 -23.66 -12.88 28.40
CA ARG A 375 -23.02 -13.14 27.09
C ARG A 375 -21.66 -13.81 27.22
N THR A 376 -20.99 -13.73 28.37
CA THR A 376 -19.77 -14.51 28.66
C THR A 376 -20.12 -15.99 28.82
N THR A 377 -19.86 -16.83 27.83
CA THR A 377 -20.21 -18.27 27.85
C THR A 377 -19.34 -19.10 28.79
N ASP A 378 -18.07 -18.72 28.98
CA ASP A 378 -17.17 -19.38 29.92
C ASP A 378 -17.61 -19.11 31.37
N LEU A 379 -18.05 -20.18 32.05
CA LEU A 379 -18.52 -20.14 33.43
C LEU A 379 -17.42 -19.76 34.44
N ARG A 380 -16.16 -20.14 34.19
CA ARG A 380 -15.03 -19.78 35.07
C ARG A 380 -14.73 -18.30 34.97
N LEU A 381 -14.68 -17.78 33.74
CA LEU A 381 -14.52 -16.36 33.51
C LEU A 381 -15.70 -15.57 34.09
N ARG A 382 -16.94 -16.00 33.86
CA ARG A 382 -18.15 -15.37 34.44
C ARG A 382 -18.09 -15.33 35.98
N LEU A 383 -17.65 -16.42 36.62
CA LEU A 383 -17.44 -16.46 38.07
C LEU A 383 -16.36 -15.46 38.52
N GLN A 384 -15.22 -15.43 37.81
CA GLN A 384 -14.13 -14.51 38.10
C GLN A 384 -14.58 -13.04 38.00
N LEU A 385 -15.29 -12.68 36.92
CA LEU A 385 -15.79 -11.33 36.70
C LEU A 385 -16.79 -10.89 37.78
N ALA A 386 -17.75 -11.76 38.11
CA ALA A 386 -18.73 -11.49 39.18
C ALA A 386 -18.06 -11.34 40.55
N THR A 387 -17.00 -12.10 40.81
CA THR A 387 -16.20 -12.01 42.05
C THR A 387 -15.40 -10.71 42.10
N ILE A 388 -14.77 -10.30 40.99
CA ILE A 388 -14.00 -9.04 40.91
C ILE A 388 -14.92 -7.82 41.14
N ALA A 389 -16.08 -7.82 40.50
CA ALA A 389 -17.07 -6.73 40.60
C ALA A 389 -17.76 -6.66 41.97
N THR A 390 -17.72 -7.74 42.78
CA THR A 390 -18.25 -7.87 44.15
C THR A 390 -19.75 -7.70 44.36
N SER A 391 -20.52 -7.17 43.40
CA SER A 391 -21.95 -6.86 43.56
C SER A 391 -22.90 -7.92 43.00
N PHE A 392 -22.41 -9.09 42.56
CA PHE A 392 -23.20 -10.09 41.83
C PHE A 392 -23.17 -11.48 42.50
N ILE A 393 -23.51 -11.52 43.79
CA ILE A 393 -23.47 -12.74 44.63
C ILE A 393 -24.37 -13.85 44.05
N ASP A 394 -25.54 -13.49 43.51
CA ASP A 394 -26.47 -14.42 42.88
C ASP A 394 -25.84 -15.15 41.68
N ILE A 395 -25.03 -14.44 40.90
CA ILE A 395 -24.31 -15.01 39.76
C ILE A 395 -23.14 -15.88 40.26
N VAL A 396 -22.42 -15.44 41.29
CA VAL A 396 -21.35 -16.21 41.94
C VAL A 396 -21.88 -17.54 42.47
N GLU A 397 -23.00 -17.54 43.18
CA GLU A 397 -23.64 -18.76 43.67
C GLU A 397 -24.09 -19.67 42.52
N SER A 398 -24.74 -19.10 41.50
CA SER A 398 -25.20 -19.86 40.32
C SER A 398 -24.03 -20.54 39.59
N CYS A 399 -22.93 -19.81 39.36
CA CYS A 399 -21.71 -20.38 38.77
C CYS A 399 -21.08 -21.45 39.68
N ASN A 400 -21.04 -21.24 41.00
CA ASN A 400 -20.51 -22.23 41.94
C ASN A 400 -21.35 -23.51 42.04
N ARG A 401 -22.67 -23.44 41.82
CA ARG A 401 -23.56 -24.62 41.78
C ARG A 401 -23.38 -25.43 40.49
N THR A 402 -22.97 -24.78 39.41
CA THR A 402 -22.80 -25.40 38.08
C THR A 402 -21.38 -25.86 37.81
N LEU A 403 -20.37 -25.21 38.40
CA LEU A 403 -18.97 -25.64 38.37
C LEU A 403 -18.75 -26.72 39.43
N ASP A 404 -18.47 -27.95 39.01
CA ASP A 404 -18.05 -29.02 39.92
C ASP A 404 -16.74 -28.62 40.61
N LYS A 405 -16.81 -28.33 41.92
CA LYS A 405 -15.62 -28.14 42.75
C LYS A 405 -15.02 -29.51 43.02
N VAL A 406 -13.92 -29.84 42.33
CA VAL A 406 -13.02 -30.89 42.82
C VAL A 406 -12.46 -30.37 44.15
N PRO A 407 -12.66 -31.07 45.28
CA PRO A 407 -12.06 -30.66 46.56
C PRO A 407 -10.55 -30.53 46.40
N GLU A 408 -9.92 -29.51 47.01
CA GLU A 408 -8.46 -29.30 46.91
C GLU A 408 -7.63 -30.50 47.41
N ASN A 409 -8.25 -31.43 48.14
CA ASN A 409 -7.64 -32.68 48.61
C ASN A 409 -7.78 -33.85 47.63
N ALA A 410 -8.47 -33.70 46.50
CA ALA A 410 -8.64 -34.73 45.50
C ALA A 410 -7.72 -34.44 44.30
N GLY A 411 -6.76 -35.35 44.07
CA GLY A 411 -5.94 -35.37 42.86
C GLY A 411 -6.79 -35.43 41.57
N PRO A 412 -6.16 -35.38 40.39
CA PRO A 412 -6.81 -35.04 39.13
C PRO A 412 -7.76 -36.15 38.68
N LEU A 413 -9.05 -36.04 39.04
CA LEU A 413 -10.11 -36.88 38.52
C LEU A 413 -11.29 -36.00 38.11
N VAL A 414 -11.48 -35.89 36.79
CA VAL A 414 -12.63 -35.24 36.16
C VAL A 414 -13.78 -36.25 36.15
N LEU A 415 -14.88 -35.92 36.82
CA LEU A 415 -16.08 -36.77 36.89
C LEU A 415 -17.30 -36.00 36.37
N ARG A 416 -18.10 -36.63 35.48
CA ARG A 416 -19.39 -36.08 35.03
C ARG A 416 -20.50 -36.63 35.93
N LYS A 417 -21.31 -35.76 36.53
CA LYS A 417 -22.41 -36.16 37.40
C LYS A 417 -23.56 -36.84 36.62
N GLY A 418 -23.76 -38.13 36.85
CA GLY A 418 -24.99 -38.84 36.47
C GLY A 418 -26.08 -38.66 37.53
N HIS A 419 -27.35 -38.70 37.12
CA HIS A 419 -28.48 -38.73 38.06
C HIS A 419 -28.38 -39.97 38.95
N GLY A 420 -28.18 -39.80 40.25
CA GLY A 420 -28.10 -40.89 41.23
C GLY A 420 -26.84 -40.93 42.09
N GLY A 421 -25.92 -39.96 42.01
CA GLY A 421 -24.84 -39.80 42.98
C GLY A 421 -23.73 -40.86 42.93
N ALA A 422 -23.69 -41.70 41.90
CA ALA A 422 -22.56 -42.59 41.63
C ALA A 422 -21.60 -41.94 40.63
N TYR A 423 -20.31 -41.93 40.99
CA TYR A 423 -19.21 -41.48 40.14
C TYR A 423 -18.59 -42.70 39.43
N LEU A 424 -18.50 -42.67 38.10
CA LEU A 424 -17.82 -43.69 37.29
C LEU A 424 -16.49 -43.14 36.78
N PRO A 425 -15.38 -43.89 36.84
CA PRO A 425 -14.12 -43.53 36.20
C PRO A 425 -14.22 -43.70 34.69
N LEU A 426 -13.63 -42.77 33.93
CA LEU A 426 -13.50 -42.85 32.46
C LEU A 426 -12.42 -43.89 32.11
N MET A 427 -12.78 -44.91 31.34
CA MET A 427 -11.86 -45.54 30.37
C MET A 427 -12.00 -44.83 29.04
#